data_AF-A0A1C7N1X4-F1
#
_entry.id   AF-A0A1C7N1X4-F1
#
_cell.length_a   1.000
_cell.length_b   1.000
_cell.length_c   1.000
_cell.angle_alpha   90.00
_cell.angle_beta   90.00
_cell.angle_gamma   90.00
#
_symmetry.space_group_name_H-M   'P 1'
#
loop_
_entity.id
_entity.type
_entity.pdbx_description
1 polymer ?
#
loop_
_entity_poly.entity_id
_entity_poly.type
_entity_poly.pdbx_seq_one_letter_code
_entity_poly.pdbx_strand_id
1 'polypeptide(L)'
;MAEVDIHCNVMKCRKPFSFEKQASFLKACITSCSHIFCVECANATFSKSLVCPACHASLTQNDDIILIELNPSEEYKSSVLAGLKPEVILDISTRAIAFYEYQTSQEILYRSMLQKNLEDRYNALKEKFHMAMRDLNHVIKNEKDKHTVLKKELEQEKSRCQNAVVKLEEKARQFQKLQTMYEKLKRQVTTSSMQENFQTPTAQNAPYHARNLIKMNSAQLHPHQAQQHTIILDESDVISKTERAPTVMGVQAMYHQQPLRENRPSRIPSPTRNMYSIRKHRSPSSRKSTHDPHMEM
;
A
#
# COMPACT_ATOMS: atom_id res chain seq x y z
N MET A 1 26.52 21.88 14.43
CA MET A 1 26.54 20.45 14.03
C MET A 1 25.19 19.90 14.43
N ALA A 2 24.46 19.27 13.51
CA ALA A 2 23.17 18.66 13.87
C ALA A 2 23.42 17.61 14.94
N GLU A 3 22.73 17.71 16.07
CA GLU A 3 22.85 16.79 17.19
C GLU A 3 22.37 15.41 16.72
N VAL A 4 23.28 14.43 16.69
CA VAL A 4 22.94 13.06 16.32
C VAL A 4 22.34 12.41 17.54
N ASP A 5 21.02 12.28 17.56
CA ASP A 5 20.31 11.54 18.60
C ASP A 5 20.86 10.10 18.69
N ILE A 6 21.19 9.66 19.90
CA ILE A 6 21.50 8.26 20.17
C ILE A 6 20.18 7.49 20.21
N HIS A 7 20.17 6.27 19.70
CA HIS A 7 18.98 5.40 19.67
C HIS A 7 19.26 4.07 20.37
N CYS A 8 18.21 3.45 20.91
CA CYS A 8 18.29 2.08 21.44
C CYS A 8 18.88 1.13 20.38
N ASN A 9 19.91 0.35 20.72
CA ASN A 9 20.56 -0.58 19.79
C ASN A 9 19.76 -1.87 19.52
N VAL A 10 18.57 -2.04 20.10
CA VAL A 10 17.64 -3.07 19.62
C VAL A 10 17.04 -2.60 18.29
N MET A 11 17.36 -3.32 17.22
CA MET A 11 17.02 -2.98 15.82
C MET A 11 15.53 -2.74 15.57
N LYS A 12 14.65 -3.43 16.30
CA LYS A 12 13.20 -3.26 16.20
C LYS A 12 12.65 -2.10 17.04
N CYS A 13 13.40 -1.66 18.07
CA CYS A 13 12.95 -0.64 19.00
C CYS A 13 13.38 0.75 18.52
N ARG A 14 14.70 0.97 18.39
CA ARG A 14 15.30 2.23 17.92
C ARG A 14 14.71 3.49 18.57
N LYS A 15 14.20 3.40 19.80
CA LYS A 15 13.67 4.54 20.54
C LYS A 15 14.79 5.58 20.70
N PRO A 16 14.59 6.84 20.27
CA PRO A 16 15.60 7.88 20.42
C PRO A 16 15.71 8.27 21.89
N PHE A 17 16.92 8.63 22.30
CA PHE A 17 17.20 9.25 23.60
C PHE A 17 17.24 10.77 23.42
N SER A 18 16.10 11.36 23.03
CA SER A 18 16.00 12.79 22.75
C SER A 18 16.05 13.59 24.05
N PHE A 19 16.93 14.59 24.10
CA PHE A 19 17.17 15.42 25.28
C PHE A 19 16.09 16.49 25.54
N GLU A 20 15.20 16.75 24.57
CA GLU A 20 14.35 17.96 24.56
C GLU A 20 12.93 17.80 25.14
N LYS A 21 12.48 16.60 25.52
CA LYS A 21 11.12 16.41 26.06
C LYS A 21 11.16 15.69 27.40
N GLN A 22 11.04 16.47 28.48
CA GLN A 22 11.06 16.08 29.90
C GLN A 22 12.44 15.66 30.45
N ALA A 23 13.30 16.67 30.54
CA ALA A 23 14.67 16.64 31.04
C ALA A 23 14.80 16.53 32.58
N SER A 24 14.07 15.62 33.23
CA SER A 24 14.31 15.32 34.65
C SER A 24 14.61 13.87 34.97
N PHE A 25 14.47 12.94 34.03
CA PHE A 25 14.99 11.58 34.20
C PHE A 25 15.01 10.77 32.87
N LEU A 26 16.10 10.80 32.10
CA LEU A 26 16.27 9.88 30.95
C LEU A 26 17.18 8.71 31.32
N LYS A 27 16.59 7.54 31.65
CA LYS A 27 17.33 6.30 31.94
C LYS A 27 17.67 5.51 30.69
N ALA A 28 18.89 4.98 30.64
CA ALA A 28 19.30 3.97 29.68
C ALA A 28 20.20 2.91 30.34
N CYS A 29 20.23 1.71 29.76
CA CYS A 29 21.20 0.70 30.13
C CYS A 29 22.35 0.72 29.12
N ILE A 30 23.57 0.94 29.59
CA ILE A 30 24.79 0.86 28.79
C ILE A 30 25.53 -0.42 29.16
N THR A 31 26.19 -1.01 28.18
CA THR A 31 26.98 -2.24 28.35
C THR A 31 28.46 -1.97 28.14
N SER A 32 29.32 -2.81 28.70
CA SER A 32 30.79 -2.73 28.52
C SER A 32 31.23 -2.85 27.06
N CYS A 33 30.41 -3.49 26.23
CA CYS A 33 30.60 -3.56 24.77
C CYS A 33 30.08 -2.33 24.00
N SER A 34 29.91 -1.19 24.67
CA SER A 34 29.47 0.09 24.10
C SER A 34 28.10 0.06 23.42
N HIS A 35 27.16 -0.78 23.87
CA HIS A 35 25.77 -0.73 23.41
C HIS A 35 24.84 -0.14 24.47
N ILE A 36 23.86 0.64 24.04
CA ILE A 36 22.87 1.35 24.82
C ILE A 36 21.44 0.89 24.49
N PHE A 37 20.65 0.70 25.54
CA PHE A 37 19.29 0.17 25.46
C PHE A 37 18.33 1.01 26.30
N CYS A 38 17.09 1.16 25.82
CA CYS A 38 16.04 1.69 26.68
C CYS A 38 15.76 0.68 27.81
N VAL A 39 15.29 1.18 28.96
CA VAL A 39 15.04 0.36 30.15
C VAL A 39 14.10 -0.82 29.85
N GLU A 40 13.08 -0.61 29.02
CA GLU A 40 12.14 -1.66 28.61
C GLU A 40 12.85 -2.82 27.89
N CYS A 41 13.69 -2.52 26.89
CA CYS A 41 14.44 -3.54 26.15
C CYS A 41 15.48 -4.22 27.01
N ALA A 42 16.18 -3.46 27.86
CA ALA A 42 17.16 -4.00 28.79
C ALA A 42 16.51 -5.00 29.76
N ASN A 43 15.39 -4.62 30.38
CA ASN A 43 14.65 -5.48 31.31
C ASN A 43 14.16 -6.76 30.62
N ALA A 44 13.64 -6.65 29.40
CA ALA A 44 13.14 -7.80 28.65
C ALA A 44 14.24 -8.81 28.26
N THR A 45 15.47 -8.31 28.05
CA THR A 45 16.60 -9.12 27.54
C THR A 45 17.46 -9.65 28.67
N PHE A 46 17.96 -8.77 29.55
CA PHE A 46 18.93 -9.12 30.57
C PHE A 46 18.33 -9.90 31.74
N SER A 47 17.00 -9.88 31.90
CA SER A 47 16.30 -10.80 32.83
C SER A 47 16.36 -12.25 32.38
N LYS A 48 16.59 -12.51 31.08
CA LYS A 48 16.63 -13.86 30.50
C LYS A 48 18.06 -14.36 30.31
N SER A 49 18.95 -13.49 29.85
CA SER A 49 20.35 -13.85 29.56
C SER A 49 21.27 -12.65 29.73
N LEU A 50 22.46 -12.88 30.29
CA LEU A 50 23.55 -11.90 30.37
C LEU A 50 24.36 -11.87 29.08
N VAL A 51 23.69 -11.56 27.98
CA VAL A 51 24.26 -11.48 26.63
C VAL A 51 23.76 -10.21 25.96
N CYS A 52 24.66 -9.45 25.34
CA CYS A 52 24.30 -8.24 24.61
C CYS A 52 23.37 -8.57 23.43
N PRO A 53 22.18 -7.96 23.34
CA PRO A 53 21.26 -8.22 22.22
C PRO A 53 21.73 -7.62 20.88
N ALA A 54 22.73 -6.73 20.89
CA ALA A 54 23.23 -6.09 19.68
C ALA A 54 24.45 -6.82 19.06
N CYS A 55 25.42 -7.23 19.88
CA CYS A 55 26.66 -7.87 19.40
C CYS A 55 26.89 -9.29 19.93
N HIS A 56 25.98 -9.82 20.75
CA HIS A 56 26.07 -11.15 21.35
C HIS A 56 27.27 -11.38 22.29
N ALA A 57 27.95 -10.32 22.73
CA ALA A 57 28.97 -10.41 23.76
C ALA A 57 28.39 -10.94 25.09
N SER A 58 29.15 -11.78 25.79
CA SER A 58 28.82 -12.22 27.15
C SER A 58 29.04 -11.09 28.14
N LEU A 59 28.06 -10.82 29.01
CA LEU A 59 28.04 -9.70 29.95
C LEU A 59 27.96 -10.22 31.40
N THR A 60 28.92 -11.05 31.79
CA THR A 60 28.90 -11.81 33.05
C THR A 60 29.67 -11.15 34.19
N GLN A 61 30.49 -10.15 33.88
CA GLN A 61 31.31 -9.44 34.87
C GLN A 61 30.50 -8.36 35.59
N ASN A 62 31.06 -7.91 36.71
CA ASN A 62 30.54 -6.71 37.37
C ASN A 62 30.70 -5.51 36.42
N ASP A 63 29.74 -4.59 36.46
CA ASP A 63 29.71 -3.38 35.64
C ASP A 63 29.59 -3.59 34.11
N ASP A 64 29.38 -4.83 33.65
CA ASP A 64 29.10 -5.12 32.23
C ASP A 64 27.75 -4.55 31.75
N ILE A 65 26.83 -4.29 32.68
CA ILE A 65 25.52 -3.69 32.44
C ILE A 65 25.28 -2.64 33.51
N ILE A 66 25.23 -1.37 33.10
CA ILE A 66 25.01 -0.25 34.00
C ILE A 66 23.73 0.50 33.61
N LEU A 67 22.93 0.84 34.60
CA LEU A 67 21.80 1.75 34.43
C LEU A 67 22.28 3.17 34.68
N ILE A 68 22.20 4.03 33.68
CA ILE A 68 22.66 5.41 33.74
C ILE A 68 21.52 6.38 33.47
N GLU A 69 21.63 7.56 34.06
CA GLU A 69 20.84 8.73 33.71
C GLU A 69 21.62 9.57 32.69
N LEU A 70 21.05 9.74 31.50
CA LEU A 70 21.73 10.41 30.37
C LEU A 70 21.79 11.94 30.53
N ASN A 71 20.93 12.51 31.37
CA ASN A 71 20.95 13.94 31.68
C ASN A 71 20.89 14.17 33.20
N PRO A 72 22.01 13.94 33.92
CA PRO A 72 22.06 14.17 35.36
C PRO A 72 22.09 15.67 35.71
N SER A 73 21.78 16.01 36.96
CA SER A 73 21.82 17.41 37.42
C SER A 73 23.25 17.98 37.46
N GLU A 74 23.38 19.30 37.39
CA GLU A 74 24.69 19.98 37.46
C GLU A 74 25.43 19.72 38.78
N GLU A 75 24.67 19.58 39.88
CA GLU A 75 25.23 19.22 41.18
C GLU A 75 25.81 17.80 41.17
N TYR A 76 25.12 16.85 40.52
CA TYR A 76 25.64 15.48 40.38
C TYR A 76 26.89 15.44 39.50
N LYS A 77 26.91 16.17 38.38
CA LYS A 77 28.09 16.30 37.50
C LYS A 77 29.29 16.86 38.28
N SER A 78 29.08 17.89 39.09
CA SER A 78 30.13 18.47 39.93
C SER A 78 30.59 17.48 41.02
N SER A 79 29.65 16.78 41.66
CA SER A 79 29.93 15.85 42.75
C SER A 79 30.70 14.62 42.29
N VAL A 80 30.43 14.06 41.10
CA VAL A 80 31.11 12.85 40.61
C VAL A 80 32.55 13.13 40.16
N LEU A 81 32.84 14.38 39.79
CA LEU A 81 34.18 14.80 39.37
C LEU A 81 35.04 15.30 40.54
N ALA A 82 34.42 15.72 41.65
CA ALA A 82 35.13 16.28 42.80
C ALA A 82 36.11 15.27 43.43
N GLY A 83 37.36 15.71 43.61
CA GLY A 83 38.43 14.89 44.20
C GLY A 83 39.15 13.95 43.24
N LEU A 84 38.71 13.87 41.97
CA LEU A 84 39.44 13.14 40.92
C LEU A 84 40.64 13.97 40.43
N LYS A 85 41.72 13.28 40.08
CA LYS A 85 42.87 13.92 39.44
C LYS A 85 42.53 14.31 37.99
N PRO A 86 43.12 15.39 37.44
CA PRO A 86 42.89 15.80 36.06
C PRO A 86 43.10 14.68 35.03
N GLU A 87 44.09 13.80 35.23
CA GLU A 87 44.36 12.69 34.30
C GLU A 87 43.19 11.70 34.23
N VAL A 88 42.53 11.44 35.36
CA VAL A 88 41.36 10.54 35.42
C VAL A 88 40.15 11.19 34.73
N ILE A 89 39.94 12.50 34.93
CA ILE A 89 38.84 13.24 34.29
C ILE A 89 38.99 13.23 32.76
N LEU A 90 40.22 13.41 32.28
CA LEU A 90 40.52 13.35 30.85
C LEU A 90 40.29 11.94 30.28
N ASP A 91 40.72 10.88 30.98
CA ASP A 91 40.44 9.48 30.56
C ASP A 91 38.93 9.21 30.48
N ILE A 92 38.15 9.64 31.49
CA ILE A 92 36.68 9.50 31.47
C ILE A 92 36.10 10.23 30.25
N SER A 93 36.56 11.43 29.96
CA SER A 93 36.10 12.24 28.83
C SER A 93 36.44 11.58 27.49
N THR A 94 37.66 11.06 27.32
CA THR A 94 38.08 10.32 26.13
C THR A 94 37.21 9.09 25.89
N ARG A 95 36.91 8.31 26.94
CA ARG A 95 36.02 7.13 26.82
C ARG A 95 34.59 7.52 26.48
N ALA A 96 34.07 8.61 27.06
CA ALA A 96 32.75 9.12 26.73
C ALA A 96 32.67 9.55 25.25
N ILE A 97 33.68 10.25 24.74
CA ILE A 97 33.75 10.65 23.32
C ILE A 97 33.77 9.40 22.42
N ALA A 98 34.65 8.44 22.70
CA ALA A 98 34.73 7.20 21.93
C ALA A 98 33.40 6.42 21.89
N PHE A 99 32.64 6.43 22.99
CA PHE A 99 31.30 5.87 23.02
C PHE A 99 30.35 6.58 22.07
N TYR A 100 30.32 7.92 22.06
CA TYR A 100 29.48 8.70 21.14
C TYR A 100 29.89 8.53 19.67
N GLU A 101 31.19 8.48 19.39
CA GLU A 101 31.71 8.19 18.04
C GLU A 101 31.27 6.81 17.55
N TYR A 102 31.32 5.80 18.42
CA TYR A 102 30.82 4.47 18.11
C TYR A 102 29.31 4.49 17.83
N GLN A 103 28.49 5.12 18.68
CA GLN A 103 27.05 5.22 18.43
C GLN A 103 26.74 5.92 17.12
N THR A 104 27.44 7.02 16.82
CA THR A 104 27.28 7.79 15.59
C THR A 104 27.64 6.96 14.36
N SER A 105 28.77 6.24 14.41
CA SER A 105 29.19 5.36 13.31
C SER A 105 28.17 4.25 13.06
N GLN A 106 27.67 3.63 14.13
CA GLN A 106 26.64 2.59 14.03
C GLN A 106 25.32 3.15 13.46
N GLU A 107 24.94 4.37 13.83
CA GLU A 107 23.76 5.05 13.28
C GLU A 107 23.89 5.31 11.78
N ILE A 108 25.05 5.79 11.33
CA ILE A 108 25.35 6.03 9.91
C ILE A 108 25.23 4.73 9.11
N LEU A 109 25.83 3.65 9.61
CA LEU A 109 25.76 2.33 8.96
C LEU A 109 24.33 1.81 8.88
N TYR A 110 23.56 1.93 9.97
CA TYR A 110 22.15 1.55 9.99
C TYR A 110 21.33 2.32 8.95
N ARG A 111 21.48 3.65 8.92
CA ARG A 111 20.75 4.52 7.98
C ARG A 111 21.14 4.24 6.53
N SER A 112 22.43 4.02 6.27
CA SER A 112 22.93 3.66 4.94
C SER A 112 22.33 2.32 4.47
N MET A 113 22.29 1.30 5.32
CA MET A 113 21.67 0.02 5.01
C MET A 113 20.17 0.17 4.72
N LEU A 114 19.45 0.94 5.53
CA LEU A 114 18.01 1.18 5.35
C LEU A 114 17.74 1.91 4.03
N GLN A 115 18.53 2.94 3.72
CA GLN A 115 18.46 3.68 2.47
C GLN A 115 18.66 2.75 1.28
N LYS A 116 19.73 1.94 1.29
CA LYS A 116 20.00 0.98 0.21
C LYS A 116 18.85 -0.01 0.03
N ASN A 117 18.29 -0.55 1.12
CA ASN A 117 17.15 -1.46 1.04
C ASN A 117 15.92 -0.80 0.42
N LEU A 118 15.68 0.46 0.76
CA LEU A 118 14.57 1.24 0.21
C LEU A 118 14.78 1.54 -1.28
N GLU A 119 15.99 1.91 -1.67
CA GLU A 119 16.39 2.12 -3.07
C GLU A 119 16.22 0.85 -3.90
N ASP A 120 16.67 -0.31 -3.40
CA ASP A 120 16.51 -1.61 -4.07
C ASP A 120 15.02 -1.94 -4.31
N ARG A 121 14.17 -1.74 -3.30
CA ARG A 121 12.71 -1.97 -3.43
C ARG A 121 12.07 -0.98 -4.39
N TYR A 122 12.46 0.28 -4.32
CA TYR A 122 11.96 1.31 -5.22
C TYR A 122 12.31 0.99 -6.67
N ASN A 123 13.57 0.61 -6.94
CA ASN A 123 14.03 0.23 -8.27
C ASN A 123 13.29 -1.01 -8.79
N ALA A 124 13.09 -2.04 -7.95
CA ALA A 124 12.32 -3.22 -8.32
C ALA A 124 10.86 -2.88 -8.67
N LEU A 125 10.23 -1.97 -7.92
CA LEU A 125 8.87 -1.51 -8.20
C LEU A 125 8.80 -0.67 -9.48
N LYS A 126 9.78 0.21 -9.68
CA LYS A 126 9.91 1.04 -10.87
C LYS A 126 10.05 0.18 -12.13
N GLU A 127 10.86 -0.88 -12.09
CA GLU A 127 10.97 -1.82 -13.21
C GLU A 127 9.65 -2.53 -13.53
N LYS A 128 8.94 -3.01 -12.50
CA LYS A 128 7.60 -3.62 -12.68
C LYS A 128 6.61 -2.65 -13.32
N PHE A 129 6.64 -1.38 -12.91
CA PHE A 129 5.82 -0.33 -13.51
C PHE A 129 6.17 -0.10 -14.98
N HIS A 130 7.46 0.02 -15.32
CA HIS A 130 7.91 0.16 -16.70
C HIS A 130 7.55 -1.04 -17.57
N MET A 131 7.61 -2.26 -17.03
CA MET A 131 7.14 -3.47 -17.71
C MET A 131 5.63 -3.38 -18.02
N ALA A 132 4.80 -3.09 -17.03
CA ALA A 132 3.36 -2.96 -17.21
C ALA A 132 2.99 -1.86 -18.22
N MET A 133 3.71 -0.72 -18.21
CA MET A 133 3.54 0.32 -19.22
C MET A 133 3.86 -0.18 -20.63
N ARG A 134 4.94 -0.95 -20.81
CA ARG A 134 5.29 -1.53 -22.12
C ARG A 134 4.21 -2.51 -22.60
N ASP A 135 3.74 -3.37 -21.71
CA ASP A 135 2.68 -4.35 -22.02
C ASP A 135 1.37 -3.64 -22.42
N LEU A 136 0.97 -2.61 -21.67
CA LEU A 136 -0.22 -1.82 -21.98
C LEU A 136 -0.08 -1.10 -23.33
N ASN A 137 1.07 -0.49 -23.60
CA ASN A 137 1.33 0.14 -24.90
C ASN A 137 1.29 -0.88 -26.05
N HIS A 138 1.77 -2.10 -25.83
CA HIS A 138 1.67 -3.18 -26.80
C HIS A 138 0.21 -3.57 -27.07
N VAL A 139 -0.61 -3.71 -26.03
CA VAL A 139 -2.06 -3.98 -26.16
C VAL A 139 -2.76 -2.86 -26.92
N ILE A 140 -2.49 -1.59 -26.56
CA ILE A 140 -3.06 -0.43 -27.25
C ILE A 140 -2.71 -0.46 -28.74
N LYS A 141 -1.45 -0.74 -29.08
CA LYS A 141 -1.02 -0.85 -30.48
C LYS A 141 -1.77 -1.96 -31.21
N ASN A 142 -1.81 -3.16 -30.62
CA ASN A 142 -2.47 -4.32 -31.20
C ASN A 142 -3.97 -4.08 -31.44
N GLU A 143 -4.68 -3.46 -30.47
CA GLU A 143 -6.10 -3.13 -30.63
C GLU A 143 -6.33 -2.03 -31.67
N LYS A 144 -5.42 -1.05 -31.80
CA LYS A 144 -5.47 -0.06 -32.90
C LYS A 144 -5.28 -0.72 -34.27
N ASP A 145 -4.37 -1.68 -34.38
CA ASP A 145 -4.12 -2.44 -35.61
C ASP A 145 -5.36 -3.29 -35.98
N LYS A 146 -5.97 -3.98 -35.01
CA LYS A 146 -7.24 -4.71 -35.25
C LYS A 146 -8.38 -3.79 -35.66
N HIS A 147 -8.54 -2.66 -34.98
CA HIS A 147 -9.57 -1.69 -35.30
C HIS A 147 -9.42 -1.14 -36.72
N THR A 148 -8.19 -0.86 -37.17
CA THR A 148 -7.95 -0.41 -38.55
C THR A 148 -8.26 -1.49 -39.59
N VAL A 149 -7.95 -2.77 -39.32
CA VAL A 149 -8.33 -3.89 -40.19
C VAL A 149 -9.85 -4.04 -40.27
N LEU A 150 -10.54 -4.14 -39.13
CA LEU A 150 -12.00 -4.28 -39.09
C LEU A 150 -12.71 -3.10 -39.75
N LYS A 151 -12.21 -1.87 -39.58
CA LYS A 151 -12.74 -0.69 -40.26
C LYS A 151 -12.65 -0.81 -41.78
N LYS A 152 -11.54 -1.36 -42.29
CA LYS A 152 -11.36 -1.60 -43.74
C LYS A 152 -12.29 -2.70 -44.25
N GLU A 153 -12.43 -3.79 -43.51
CA GLU A 153 -13.34 -4.89 -43.86
C GLU A 153 -14.80 -4.42 -43.87
N LEU A 154 -15.21 -3.62 -42.89
CA LEU A 154 -16.55 -3.03 -42.84
C LEU A 154 -16.82 -2.16 -44.07
N GLU A 155 -15.87 -1.33 -44.48
CA GLU A 155 -16.02 -0.48 -45.67
C GLU A 155 -16.11 -1.30 -46.95
N GLN A 156 -15.31 -2.37 -47.05
CA GLN A 156 -15.38 -3.30 -48.18
C GLN A 156 -16.73 -4.00 -48.25
N GLU A 157 -17.28 -4.45 -47.12
CA GLU A 157 -18.57 -5.14 -47.07
C GLU A 157 -19.74 -4.19 -47.38
N LYS A 158 -19.67 -2.93 -46.92
CA LYS A 158 -20.61 -1.89 -47.33
C LYS A 158 -20.62 -1.70 -48.84
N SER A 159 -19.45 -1.61 -49.47
CA SER A 159 -19.34 -1.49 -50.93
C SER A 159 -19.91 -2.72 -51.66
N ARG A 160 -19.65 -3.94 -51.17
CA ARG A 160 -20.24 -5.18 -51.73
C ARG A 160 -21.76 -5.20 -51.61
N CYS A 161 -22.30 -4.80 -50.46
CA CYS A 161 -23.74 -4.68 -50.24
C CYS A 161 -24.37 -3.68 -51.21
N GLN A 162 -23.78 -2.49 -51.37
CA GLN A 162 -24.24 -1.50 -52.36
C GLN A 162 -24.24 -2.07 -53.78
N ASN A 163 -23.17 -2.76 -54.19
CA ASN A 163 -23.09 -3.41 -55.51
C ASN A 163 -24.17 -4.50 -55.68
N ALA A 164 -24.47 -5.27 -54.64
CA ALA A 164 -25.52 -6.29 -54.68
C ALA A 164 -26.93 -5.67 -54.78
N VAL A 165 -27.19 -4.58 -54.04
CA VAL A 165 -28.44 -3.81 -54.13
C VAL A 165 -28.66 -3.29 -55.55
N VAL A 166 -27.66 -2.67 -56.16
CA VAL A 166 -27.75 -2.16 -57.54
C VAL A 166 -28.07 -3.29 -58.54
N LYS A 167 -27.40 -4.44 -58.42
CA LYS A 167 -27.68 -5.61 -59.26
C LYS A 167 -29.09 -6.15 -59.07
N LEU A 168 -29.58 -6.17 -57.83
CA LEU A 168 -30.93 -6.64 -57.51
C LEU A 168 -32.00 -5.70 -58.08
N GLU A 169 -31.79 -4.39 -57.99
CA GLU A 169 -32.67 -3.41 -58.64
C GLU A 169 -32.70 -3.58 -60.16
N GLU A 170 -31.55 -3.81 -60.79
CA GLU A 170 -31.49 -4.08 -62.23
C GLU A 170 -32.28 -5.34 -62.61
N LYS A 171 -32.11 -6.42 -61.84
CA LYS A 171 -32.86 -7.67 -62.03
C LYS A 171 -34.36 -7.48 -61.81
N ALA A 172 -34.77 -6.70 -60.81
CA ALA A 172 -36.17 -6.36 -60.59
C ALA A 172 -36.76 -5.60 -61.79
N ARG A 173 -36.02 -4.61 -62.34
CA ARG A 173 -36.43 -3.89 -63.57
C ARG A 173 -36.54 -4.84 -64.76
N GLN A 174 -35.59 -5.76 -64.94
CA GLN A 174 -35.63 -6.77 -66.02
C GLN A 174 -36.83 -7.71 -65.87
N PHE A 175 -37.08 -8.21 -64.65
CA PHE A 175 -38.23 -9.06 -64.35
C PHE A 175 -39.56 -8.36 -64.62
N GLN A 176 -39.70 -7.10 -64.20
CA GLN A 176 -40.92 -6.31 -64.43
C GLN A 176 -41.19 -6.09 -65.92
N LYS A 177 -40.15 -5.85 -66.73
CA LYS A 177 -40.26 -5.78 -68.19
C LYS A 177 -40.75 -7.11 -68.77
N LEU A 178 -40.14 -8.23 -68.35
CA LEU A 178 -40.50 -9.57 -68.83
C LEU A 178 -41.94 -9.93 -68.44
N GLN A 179 -42.36 -9.62 -67.21
CA GLN A 179 -43.72 -9.85 -66.73
C GLN A 179 -44.73 -9.04 -67.54
N THR A 180 -44.43 -7.78 -67.84
CA THR A 180 -45.28 -6.94 -68.71
C THR A 180 -45.43 -7.55 -70.10
N MET A 181 -44.35 -8.08 -70.69
CA MET A 181 -44.41 -8.77 -72.00
C MET A 181 -45.21 -10.07 -71.93
N TYR A 182 -45.02 -10.87 -70.88
CA TYR A 182 -45.76 -12.11 -70.67
C TYR A 182 -47.27 -11.85 -70.53
N GLU A 183 -47.67 -10.86 -69.74
CA GLU A 183 -49.07 -10.49 -69.60
C GLU A 183 -49.69 -10.02 -70.92
N LYS A 184 -48.93 -9.27 -71.74
CA LYS A 184 -49.37 -8.90 -73.09
C LYS A 184 -49.60 -10.13 -73.97
N LEU A 185 -48.65 -11.06 -73.99
CA LEU A 185 -48.74 -12.28 -74.79
C LEU A 185 -49.90 -13.18 -74.33
N LYS A 186 -50.07 -13.35 -73.00
CA LYS A 186 -51.20 -14.07 -72.41
C LYS A 186 -52.54 -13.45 -72.83
N ARG A 187 -52.67 -12.12 -72.75
CA ARG A 187 -53.88 -11.43 -73.21
C ARG A 187 -54.14 -11.73 -74.69
N GLN A 188 -53.13 -11.63 -75.55
CA GLN A 188 -53.24 -11.94 -76.98
C GLN A 188 -53.74 -13.36 -77.24
N VAL A 189 -53.15 -14.37 -76.61
CA VAL A 189 -53.58 -15.78 -76.74
C VAL A 189 -55.02 -15.97 -76.26
N THR A 190 -55.39 -15.33 -75.14
CA THR A 190 -56.75 -15.44 -74.60
C THR A 190 -57.79 -14.75 -75.50
N THR A 191 -57.46 -13.61 -76.10
CA THR A 191 -58.31 -12.95 -77.11
C THR A 191 -58.38 -13.72 -78.43
N SER A 192 -57.29 -14.36 -78.87
CA SER A 192 -57.30 -15.24 -80.05
C SER A 192 -58.12 -16.52 -79.82
N SER A 193 -58.16 -17.06 -78.60
CA SER A 193 -59.03 -18.19 -78.24
C SER A 193 -60.52 -17.82 -78.14
N MET A 194 -60.88 -16.54 -78.08
CA MET A 194 -62.28 -16.10 -78.12
C MET A 194 -62.84 -15.93 -79.54
N GLN A 195 -62.04 -16.14 -80.58
CA GLN A 195 -62.49 -16.13 -81.98
C GLN A 195 -62.82 -17.53 -82.53
N GLU A 196 -62.61 -18.59 -81.73
CA GLU A 196 -63.08 -19.96 -82.00
C GLU A 196 -63.73 -20.58 -80.75
N ASN A 197 -64.96 -20.17 -80.43
CA ASN A 197 -66.09 -21.05 -80.08
C ASN A 197 -67.20 -20.28 -79.38
N PHE A 198 -68.33 -20.13 -80.07
CA PHE A 198 -69.63 -19.96 -79.47
C PHE A 198 -70.24 -21.35 -79.26
N GLN A 199 -70.44 -21.78 -78.01
CA GLN A 199 -71.71 -22.36 -77.48
C GLN A 199 -71.51 -22.95 -76.07
N THR A 200 -72.46 -22.61 -75.21
CA THR A 200 -72.62 -22.74 -73.74
C THR A 200 -73.34 -24.06 -73.31
N PRO A 201 -73.80 -24.29 -72.05
CA PRO A 201 -73.24 -24.10 -70.69
C PRO A 201 -73.46 -25.35 -69.76
N THR A 202 -72.94 -25.36 -68.51
CA THR A 202 -73.64 -25.76 -67.25
C THR A 202 -72.72 -25.70 -66.01
N ALA A 203 -73.32 -25.81 -64.82
CA ALA A 203 -73.04 -25.07 -63.59
C ALA A 203 -72.20 -25.80 -62.50
N GLN A 204 -71.75 -24.98 -61.53
CA GLN A 204 -71.51 -25.25 -60.09
C GLN A 204 -70.33 -26.13 -59.64
N ASN A 205 -69.30 -25.50 -59.07
CA ASN A 205 -68.95 -25.54 -57.63
C ASN A 205 -67.50 -25.05 -57.39
N ALA A 206 -67.33 -24.05 -56.52
CA ALA A 206 -66.08 -23.80 -55.79
C ALA A 206 -66.06 -24.75 -54.56
N PRO A 207 -64.92 -25.10 -53.90
CA PRO A 207 -63.91 -24.14 -53.43
C PRO A 207 -62.44 -24.66 -53.33
N TYR A 208 -61.57 -23.78 -52.80
CA TYR A 208 -60.21 -24.00 -52.24
C TYR A 208 -58.98 -23.66 -53.10
N HIS A 209 -58.57 -22.40 -52.98
CA HIS A 209 -57.26 -21.92 -52.49
C HIS A 209 -55.97 -22.71 -52.78
N ALA A 210 -55.08 -22.10 -53.57
CA ALA A 210 -53.67 -21.91 -53.23
C ALA A 210 -53.08 -20.69 -53.98
N ARG A 211 -53.19 -19.51 -53.36
CA ARG A 211 -52.40 -18.33 -53.76
C ARG A 211 -50.95 -18.60 -53.35
N ASN A 212 -50.09 -18.98 -54.29
CA ASN A 212 -48.65 -18.83 -54.10
C ASN A 212 -48.28 -17.36 -54.29
N LEU A 213 -48.50 -16.59 -53.22
CA LEU A 213 -47.79 -15.35 -52.97
C LEU A 213 -46.32 -15.74 -52.75
N ILE A 214 -45.48 -15.50 -53.75
CA ILE A 214 -44.07 -15.27 -53.44
C ILE A 214 -44.06 -13.97 -52.63
N LYS A 215 -43.94 -14.09 -51.31
CA LYS A 215 -43.52 -12.98 -50.46
C LYS A 215 -42.11 -12.60 -50.93
N MET A 216 -42.01 -11.64 -51.84
CA MET A 216 -40.88 -10.74 -51.81
C MET A 216 -40.99 -10.03 -50.45
N ASN A 217 -40.13 -10.42 -49.51
CA ASN A 217 -39.88 -9.58 -48.36
C ASN A 217 -39.27 -8.28 -48.90
N SER A 218 -40.11 -7.30 -49.18
CA SER A 218 -39.77 -5.92 -48.89
C SER A 218 -39.67 -5.83 -47.36
N ALA A 219 -38.53 -6.25 -46.82
CA ALA A 219 -38.12 -5.70 -45.55
C ALA A 219 -38.01 -4.20 -45.80
N GLN A 220 -38.97 -3.45 -45.26
CA GLN A 220 -38.86 -2.02 -45.11
C GLN A 220 -37.51 -1.76 -44.42
N LEU A 221 -36.53 -1.29 -45.19
CA LEU A 221 -35.52 -0.39 -44.66
C LEU A 221 -36.27 0.90 -44.32
N HIS A 222 -36.95 0.88 -43.17
CA HIS A 222 -37.23 2.13 -42.49
C HIS A 222 -35.87 2.71 -42.08
N PRO A 223 -35.66 4.02 -42.24
CA PRO A 223 -34.50 4.68 -41.69
C PRO A 223 -34.62 4.55 -40.17
N HIS A 224 -33.78 3.75 -39.54
CA HIS A 224 -33.51 4.00 -38.14
C HIS A 224 -32.91 5.40 -38.09
N GLN A 225 -33.69 6.32 -37.53
CA GLN A 225 -33.21 7.62 -37.11
C GLN A 225 -31.83 7.43 -36.49
N ALA A 226 -30.84 8.09 -37.08
CA ALA A 226 -29.66 8.47 -36.33
C ALA A 226 -30.16 9.32 -35.16
N GLN A 227 -30.40 8.68 -34.00
CA GLN A 227 -30.24 9.39 -32.75
C GLN A 227 -28.76 9.76 -32.71
N GLN A 228 -28.49 11.01 -33.05
CA GLN A 228 -27.31 11.71 -32.58
C GLN A 228 -27.36 11.67 -31.06
N HIS A 229 -26.80 10.61 -30.46
CA HIS A 229 -26.16 10.79 -29.18
C HIS A 229 -24.78 11.36 -29.48
N THR A 230 -24.71 12.69 -29.44
CA THR A 230 -23.50 13.41 -29.11
C THR A 230 -22.99 12.80 -27.81
N ILE A 231 -21.96 11.96 -27.86
CA ILE A 231 -21.17 11.67 -26.68
C ILE A 231 -20.34 12.93 -26.45
N ILE A 232 -20.91 13.86 -25.69
CA ILE A 232 -20.12 14.80 -24.92
C ILE A 232 -19.34 13.92 -23.94
N LEU A 233 -18.02 13.85 -24.10
CA LEU A 233 -17.15 13.39 -23.03
C LEU A 233 -17.24 14.47 -21.94
N ASP A 234 -18.16 14.28 -21.00
CA ASP A 234 -18.14 15.02 -19.75
C ASP A 234 -17.11 14.37 -18.84
N GLU A 235 -16.13 15.18 -18.48
CA GLU A 235 -14.94 14.87 -17.71
C GLU A 235 -15.29 14.93 -16.23
N SER A 236 -16.25 14.12 -15.77
CA SER A 236 -16.58 14.02 -14.35
C SER A 236 -17.46 12.82 -14.05
N ASP A 237 -16.83 11.65 -13.82
CA ASP A 237 -17.27 10.64 -12.84
C ASP A 237 -16.37 9.39 -12.92
N VAL A 238 -15.14 9.53 -12.39
CA VAL A 238 -14.30 8.37 -12.03
C VAL A 238 -13.98 8.45 -10.54
N ILE A 239 -15.01 8.41 -9.70
CA ILE A 239 -14.87 8.02 -8.30
C ILE A 239 -16.09 7.20 -7.91
N SER A 240 -15.92 5.86 -7.92
CA SER A 240 -16.32 4.96 -6.83
C SER A 240 -16.63 3.56 -7.36
N LYS A 241 -16.16 2.57 -6.59
CA LYS A 241 -16.44 1.12 -6.67
C LYS A 241 -15.49 0.29 -7.52
N THR A 242 -14.36 -0.06 -6.91
CA THR A 242 -13.80 -1.42 -7.00
C THR A 242 -13.20 -1.82 -5.65
N GLU A 243 -14.06 -2.32 -4.76
CA GLU A 243 -13.65 -3.27 -3.73
C GLU A 243 -13.59 -4.67 -4.35
N ARG A 244 -12.41 -5.28 -4.33
CA ARG A 244 -12.11 -6.70 -4.00
C ARG A 244 -10.80 -7.11 -4.66
N ALA A 245 -9.73 -7.03 -3.88
CA ALA A 245 -8.48 -7.71 -4.17
C ALA A 245 -8.66 -9.24 -4.03
N PRO A 246 -8.02 -10.06 -4.86
CA PRO A 246 -7.98 -11.51 -4.65
C PRO A 246 -7.02 -11.87 -3.51
N THR A 247 -7.55 -12.63 -2.55
CA THR A 247 -6.84 -13.30 -1.46
C THR A 247 -5.81 -14.29 -2.01
N VAL A 248 -4.53 -14.09 -1.74
CA VAL A 248 -3.50 -15.13 -1.90
C VAL A 248 -3.27 -15.77 -0.53
N MET A 249 -3.51 -17.08 -0.48
CA MET A 249 -3.32 -17.93 0.68
C MET A 249 -1.84 -18.08 1.08
N GLY A 250 -1.60 -18.05 2.39
CA GLY A 250 -0.88 -19.14 3.07
C GLY A 250 0.63 -18.98 3.28
N VAL A 251 1.01 -18.41 4.44
CA VAL A 251 2.16 -18.95 5.22
C VAL A 251 1.75 -18.97 6.69
N GLN A 252 1.69 -20.18 7.25
CA GLN A 252 1.26 -20.52 8.61
C GLN A 252 2.13 -19.85 9.69
N ALA A 253 1.46 -19.19 10.63
CA ALA A 253 2.01 -18.84 11.93
C ALA A 253 1.99 -20.08 12.84
N MET A 254 3.18 -20.55 13.23
CA MET A 254 3.33 -21.57 14.27
C MET A 254 3.27 -20.89 15.64
N TYR A 255 2.11 -21.02 16.31
CA TYR A 255 1.98 -20.85 17.75
C TYR A 255 2.64 -22.05 18.45
N HIS A 256 3.59 -21.78 19.35
CA HIS A 256 4.05 -22.77 20.32
C HIS A 256 3.68 -22.31 21.73
N GLN A 257 3.03 -23.21 22.45
CA GLN A 257 2.45 -23.05 23.77
C GLN A 257 3.54 -22.90 24.84
N GLN A 258 3.32 -21.99 25.79
CA GLN A 258 4.07 -21.90 27.04
C GLN A 258 3.62 -22.99 28.02
N PRO A 259 4.54 -23.56 28.83
CA PRO A 259 4.21 -24.08 30.15
C PRO A 259 4.47 -23.02 31.25
N LEU A 260 3.67 -23.12 32.31
CA LEU A 260 3.67 -22.28 33.50
C LEU A 260 4.82 -22.60 34.49
N ARG A 261 5.21 -21.56 35.24
CA ARG A 261 5.94 -21.49 36.54
C ARG A 261 7.48 -21.58 36.52
N GLU A 262 8.13 -20.51 36.99
CA GLU A 262 8.62 -20.37 38.38
C GLU A 262 9.12 -18.94 38.66
N ASN A 263 8.81 -18.40 39.84
CA ASN A 263 9.24 -17.09 40.32
C ASN A 263 10.77 -17.07 40.53
N ARG A 264 11.50 -16.23 39.79
CA ARG A 264 12.85 -15.78 40.14
C ARG A 264 12.88 -14.27 40.33
N PRO A 265 13.58 -13.75 41.36
CA PRO A 265 13.63 -12.32 41.61
C PRO A 265 14.46 -11.60 40.52
N SER A 266 14.02 -10.39 40.15
CA SER A 266 14.74 -9.46 39.28
C SER A 266 16.18 -9.29 39.71
N ARG A 267 17.11 -9.49 38.76
CA ARG A 267 18.55 -9.35 38.95
C ARG A 267 19.08 -8.05 38.31
N ILE A 268 18.27 -6.99 38.36
CA ILE A 268 18.76 -5.64 38.07
C ILE A 268 19.27 -5.10 39.41
N PRO A 269 20.56 -4.76 39.54
CA PRO A 269 21.02 -4.06 40.73
C PRO A 269 20.24 -2.75 40.85
N SER A 270 19.50 -2.59 41.95
CA SER A 270 19.11 -1.26 42.40
C SER A 270 20.37 -0.40 42.51
N PRO A 271 20.32 0.91 42.23
CA PRO A 271 21.46 1.78 42.47
C PRO A 271 21.90 1.58 43.91
N THR A 272 23.14 1.12 44.09
CA THR A 272 23.71 0.89 45.42
C THR A 272 23.56 2.14 46.25
N ARG A 273 22.65 2.08 47.22
CA ARG A 273 22.53 3.00 48.34
C ARG A 273 23.78 2.79 49.21
N ASN A 274 24.85 3.54 48.95
CA ASN A 274 26.00 3.65 49.86
C ASN A 274 25.78 4.88 50.76
N MET A 275 25.45 4.66 52.03
CA MET A 275 26.38 4.57 53.17
C MET A 275 26.75 5.94 53.76
N TYR A 276 25.74 6.69 54.26
CA TYR A 276 25.90 7.53 55.45
C TYR A 276 24.57 7.56 56.24
N SER A 277 24.47 6.72 57.27
CA SER A 277 23.40 6.78 58.28
C SER A 277 23.90 6.22 59.62
N ILE A 278 24.76 6.97 60.30
CA ILE A 278 25.01 6.94 61.75
C ILE A 278 25.34 8.41 62.08
N ARG A 279 24.64 9.17 62.94
CA ARG A 279 24.19 8.87 64.30
C ARG A 279 23.07 9.86 64.69
N LYS A 280 21.96 9.37 65.24
CA LYS A 280 21.07 10.18 66.09
C LYS A 280 21.75 10.35 67.45
N HIS A 281 22.05 11.58 67.86
CA HIS A 281 22.20 11.89 69.28
C HIS A 281 20.90 12.50 69.80
N ARG A 282 20.37 11.81 70.80
CA ARG A 282 19.19 12.12 71.59
C ARG A 282 19.60 13.16 72.65
N SER A 283 18.78 14.19 72.81
CA SER A 283 18.86 15.20 73.87
C SER A 283 18.67 14.61 75.28
N PRO A 284 18.97 15.41 76.32
CA PRO A 284 17.93 15.79 77.28
C PRO A 284 17.87 17.34 77.44
N SER A 285 16.70 17.98 77.34
CA SER A 285 15.86 18.51 78.46
C SER A 285 16.67 19.17 79.57
N SER A 286 16.43 20.36 80.10
CA SER A 286 15.29 21.30 80.20
C SER A 286 15.89 22.59 80.83
N ARG A 287 15.38 23.81 80.61
CA ARG A 287 14.33 24.43 81.42
C ARG A 287 13.90 25.76 80.78
N LYS A 288 12.59 26.00 80.85
CA LYS A 288 11.93 27.29 80.64
C LYS A 288 12.21 28.22 81.83
N SER A 289 12.35 29.52 81.58
CA SER A 289 11.70 30.56 82.41
C SER A 289 11.70 31.90 81.68
N THR A 290 10.49 32.35 81.38
CA THR A 290 10.08 33.72 81.07
C THR A 290 10.34 34.68 82.24
N HIS A 291 10.90 35.87 81.99
CA HIS A 291 10.41 37.19 82.43
C HIS A 291 11.51 38.27 82.39
N ASP A 292 11.28 39.34 81.63
CA ASP A 292 11.65 40.73 81.96
C ASP A 292 10.77 41.20 83.16
N PRO A 293 11.13 42.20 84.00
CA PRO A 293 11.61 43.52 83.57
C PRO A 293 12.60 44.30 84.50
N HIS A 294 13.08 45.44 83.98
CA HIS A 294 13.32 46.74 84.66
C HIS A 294 14.65 47.09 85.38
N MET A 295 15.19 48.24 84.95
CA MET A 295 15.65 49.41 85.74
C MET A 295 17.13 49.55 86.20
N GLU A 296 17.72 50.64 85.70
CA GLU A 296 18.66 51.60 86.33
C GLU A 296 19.80 51.09 87.24
N MET A 297 21.04 51.29 86.77
CA MET A 297 21.98 52.32 87.27
C MET A 297 23.16 52.47 86.32
#